data_AF-A0A4Q9MJR3-F1
#
_entry.id   AF-A0A4Q9MJR3-F1
#
_cell.length_a   1.000
_cell.length_b   1.000
_cell.length_c   1.000
_cell.angle_alpha   90.00
_cell.angle_beta   90.00
_cell.angle_gamma   90.00
#
_symmetry.space_group_name_H-M   'P 1'
#
loop_
_entity.id
_entity.type
_entity.pdbx_description
1 polymer ?
#
loop_
_entity_poly.entity_id
_entity_poly.type
_entity_poly.pdbx_seq_one_letter_code
_entity_poly.pdbx_strand_id
1 'polypeptide(L)'
;MTSKRRSGRSFHPGSPMDTFLASSEAGFESIEARINQGKEEERRRQEKCTYCQNESGDALKNCSRCKASRYCDEACQLADFKARHKRECANFVNPPTTSSFLTTPVAGARYPQHPVFAQGHEDGVGCWVSVAGRIDCDLGALSEPVDPAADIEKRQIQMATSSPNNGIDVIRDYKAAPHSLLNLSVLVQNRRKEKGAVLVFGSRAQAVSYGSTADVVLRGTAKGDNIAKFTRDRVGYVVAGVAIDPWDKVPRLQITHINGQEVSGKKSSLPPAIKDAKEGIIALDPGEYAILHLQFRVGDGHRIAKDWEAMACIESLRLPYALWDGASPPSSLVPSLPLAQAPIPALAEGQQRGRAITAPLDQRAVRAHYADFIEHGEEAYLRSHFGDARADMARTMEGMMTMMGELFLGQVAEAGGTDVLVQRLREMGMGEMADKIGARGRIMAYNYDQNDDDMPTAYSGVKFLREELEKSTDMAVFSASNSEDQLSVLFKDKYEIILERTGYTAYEPVPTIQWTVTLESIATTVWRAFIEKPSTSDPAVNKSAVLACLDYLLAHPFESRTTKAAQA
;
A
#
# COMPACT_ATOMS: atom_id res chain seq x y z
N MET A 1 -45.32 19.99 -1.55
CA MET A 1 -43.93 20.06 -2.06
C MET A 1 -43.83 19.25 -3.34
N THR A 2 -43.77 19.93 -4.48
CA THR A 2 -43.81 19.34 -5.83
C THR A 2 -42.44 18.76 -6.21
N SER A 3 -42.36 17.44 -6.28
CA SER A 3 -41.20 16.70 -6.81
C SER A 3 -41.05 16.99 -8.31
N LYS A 4 -40.12 17.89 -8.65
CA LYS A 4 -39.65 18.08 -10.04
C LYS A 4 -38.79 16.87 -10.40
N ARG A 5 -39.38 15.88 -11.06
CA ARG A 5 -38.64 14.85 -11.81
C ARG A 5 -37.77 15.56 -12.85
N ARG A 6 -36.46 15.64 -12.60
CA ARG A 6 -35.48 16.03 -13.62
C ARG A 6 -35.51 14.95 -14.70
N SER A 7 -36.11 15.30 -15.84
CA SER A 7 -35.99 14.57 -17.10
C SER A 7 -34.52 14.50 -17.48
N GLY A 8 -33.85 13.40 -17.14
CA GLY A 8 -32.46 13.14 -17.50
C GLY A 8 -32.34 12.98 -19.02
N ARG A 9 -31.84 14.01 -19.70
CA ARG A 9 -31.20 13.82 -21.01
C ARG A 9 -29.93 13.01 -20.75
N SER A 10 -29.79 11.85 -21.37
CA SER A 10 -28.54 11.10 -21.40
C SER A 10 -27.51 11.95 -22.15
N PHE A 11 -26.69 12.69 -21.41
CA PHE A 11 -25.47 13.26 -21.97
C PHE A 11 -24.54 12.09 -22.24
N HIS A 12 -24.39 11.73 -23.52
CA HIS A 12 -23.21 10.97 -23.93
C HIS A 12 -22.04 11.95 -23.85
N PRO A 13 -21.05 11.72 -22.97
CA PRO A 13 -19.85 12.56 -22.92
C PRO A 13 -19.18 12.53 -24.29
N GLY A 14 -19.01 13.71 -24.90
CA GLY A 14 -18.48 13.85 -26.25
C GLY A 14 -16.97 13.63 -26.32
N SER A 15 -16.28 13.66 -25.17
CA SER A 15 -14.83 13.46 -25.08
C SER A 15 -14.41 12.57 -23.89
N PRO A 16 -13.21 11.93 -23.96
CA PRO A 16 -12.62 11.24 -22.81
C PRO A 16 -12.46 12.12 -21.57
N MET A 17 -12.21 13.42 -21.76
CA MET A 17 -12.11 14.38 -20.65
C MET A 17 -13.45 14.59 -19.95
N ASP A 18 -14.55 14.66 -20.68
CA ASP A 18 -15.89 14.76 -20.07
C ASP A 18 -16.21 13.52 -19.23
N THR A 19 -15.80 12.34 -19.70
CA THR A 19 -15.94 11.07 -18.96
C THR A 19 -15.11 11.09 -17.67
N PHE A 20 -13.87 11.58 -17.74
CA PHE A 20 -13.01 11.74 -16.57
C PHE A 20 -13.59 12.71 -15.55
N LEU A 21 -14.06 13.89 -15.98
CA LEU A 21 -14.63 14.89 -15.09
C LEU A 21 -15.89 14.36 -14.39
N ALA A 22 -16.79 13.73 -15.14
CA ALA A 22 -18.00 13.12 -14.58
C ALA A 22 -17.66 12.00 -13.58
N SER A 23 -16.70 11.13 -13.91
CA SER A 23 -16.27 10.05 -13.01
C SER A 23 -15.57 10.59 -11.76
N SER A 24 -14.80 11.67 -11.88
CA SER A 24 -14.12 12.33 -10.77
C SER A 24 -15.12 13.01 -9.84
N GLU A 25 -16.09 13.75 -10.39
CA GLU A 25 -17.17 14.38 -9.63
C GLU A 25 -17.95 13.33 -8.82
N ALA A 26 -18.40 12.25 -9.47
CA ALA A 26 -19.08 11.15 -8.78
C ALA A 26 -18.21 10.49 -7.71
N GLY A 27 -16.91 10.32 -7.97
CA GLY A 27 -15.95 9.80 -7.00
C GLY A 27 -15.78 10.71 -5.78
N PHE A 28 -15.69 12.03 -5.97
CA PHE A 28 -15.61 13.00 -4.88
C PHE A 28 -16.90 13.07 -4.07
N GLU A 29 -18.07 13.10 -4.71
CA GLU A 29 -19.36 13.03 -4.03
C GLU A 29 -19.47 11.76 -3.17
N SER A 30 -19.01 10.62 -3.69
CA SER A 30 -18.96 9.36 -2.95
C SER A 30 -18.03 9.43 -1.73
N ILE A 31 -16.88 10.10 -1.84
CA ILE A 31 -15.95 10.29 -0.72
C ILE A 31 -16.58 11.18 0.36
N GLU A 32 -17.18 12.29 -0.03
CA GLU A 32 -17.85 13.21 0.89
C GLU A 32 -19.03 12.53 1.60
N ALA A 33 -19.87 11.80 0.86
CA ALA A 33 -20.98 11.03 1.42
C ALA A 33 -20.49 10.03 2.48
N ARG A 34 -19.39 9.33 2.22
CA ARG A 34 -18.80 8.38 3.18
C ARG A 34 -18.27 9.07 4.43
N ILE A 35 -17.60 10.21 4.29
CA ILE A 35 -17.12 11.01 5.44
C ILE A 35 -18.32 11.44 6.29
N ASN A 36 -19.38 11.93 5.67
CA ASN A 36 -20.59 12.36 6.35
C ASN A 36 -21.31 11.19 7.03
N GLN A 37 -21.37 10.02 6.40
CA GLN A 37 -21.88 8.79 7.03
C GLN A 37 -21.03 8.36 8.24
N GLY A 38 -19.70 8.50 8.17
CA GLY A 38 -18.81 8.23 9.31
C GLY A 38 -19.10 9.14 10.50
N LYS A 39 -19.29 10.44 10.25
CA LYS A 39 -19.68 11.42 11.29
C LYS A 39 -21.05 11.10 11.88
N GLU A 40 -22.02 10.72 11.05
CA GLU A 40 -23.36 10.35 11.49
C GLU A 40 -23.36 9.05 12.31
N GLU A 41 -22.60 8.03 11.91
CA GLU A 41 -22.45 6.79 12.66
C GLU A 41 -21.72 7.02 14.00
N GLU A 42 -20.70 7.87 14.01
CA GLU A 42 -20.09 8.34 15.25
C GLU A 42 -21.17 8.98 16.14
N ARG A 43 -21.94 9.95 15.63
CA ARG A 43 -23.02 10.63 16.36
C ARG A 43 -24.04 9.63 16.92
N ARG A 44 -24.47 8.66 16.13
CA ARG A 44 -25.42 7.61 16.57
C ARG A 44 -24.87 6.75 17.70
N ARG A 45 -23.58 6.39 17.67
CA ARG A 45 -22.93 5.67 18.78
C ARG A 45 -22.77 6.54 20.00
N GLN A 46 -22.52 7.81 19.76
CA GLN A 46 -22.35 8.82 20.78
C GLN A 46 -23.66 9.10 21.56
N GLU A 47 -24.82 8.83 20.96
CA GLU A 47 -26.17 9.00 21.50
C GLU A 47 -26.74 7.76 22.22
N LYS A 48 -26.10 6.57 22.06
CA LYS A 48 -26.58 5.30 22.64
C LYS A 48 -25.81 4.87 23.88
N CYS A 49 -26.54 4.49 24.92
CA CYS A 49 -25.94 3.92 26.11
C CYS A 49 -25.36 2.52 25.82
N THR A 50 -24.08 2.32 26.13
CA THR A 50 -23.38 1.03 25.94
C THR A 50 -23.98 -0.11 26.77
N TYR A 51 -24.66 0.20 27.88
CA TYR A 51 -25.30 -0.80 28.74
C TYR A 51 -26.74 -1.11 28.31
N CYS A 52 -27.65 -0.13 28.44
CA CYS A 52 -29.08 -0.35 28.21
C CYS A 52 -29.53 -0.14 26.76
N GLN A 53 -28.64 0.30 25.86
CA GLN A 53 -28.90 0.56 24.44
C GLN A 53 -29.94 1.64 24.14
N ASN A 54 -30.52 2.28 25.16
CA ASN A 54 -31.42 3.40 24.98
C ASN A 54 -30.66 4.63 24.45
N GLU A 55 -31.32 5.35 23.55
CA GLU A 55 -30.92 6.68 23.11
C GLU A 55 -31.27 7.69 24.21
N SER A 56 -30.35 8.59 24.52
CA SER A 56 -30.57 9.68 25.47
C SER A 56 -30.66 11.00 24.72
N GLY A 57 -31.64 11.84 25.06
CA GLY A 57 -31.68 13.23 24.60
C GLY A 57 -30.58 14.09 25.22
N ASP A 58 -30.03 13.66 26.37
CA ASP A 58 -28.94 14.33 27.07
C ASP A 58 -27.57 13.75 26.68
N ALA A 59 -26.52 14.57 26.85
CA ALA A 59 -25.13 14.15 26.63
C ALA A 59 -24.74 12.98 27.55
N LEU A 60 -24.50 11.81 26.95
CA LEU A 60 -24.09 10.62 27.69
C LEU A 60 -22.74 10.80 28.39
N LYS A 61 -22.60 10.18 29.57
CA LYS A 61 -21.35 10.17 30.32
C LYS A 61 -20.36 9.18 29.71
N ASN A 62 -19.21 9.67 29.28
CA ASN A 62 -18.16 8.81 28.72
C ASN A 62 -17.34 8.17 29.84
N CYS A 63 -16.91 6.92 29.66
CA CYS A 63 -15.88 6.33 30.51
C CYS A 63 -14.62 7.20 30.45
N SER A 64 -14.17 7.71 31.60
CA SER A 64 -13.04 8.64 31.69
C SER A 64 -11.73 8.08 31.16
N ARG A 65 -11.55 6.74 31.17
CA ARG A 65 -10.34 6.06 30.73
C ARG A 65 -10.34 5.71 29.24
N CYS A 66 -11.35 4.98 28.76
CA CYS A 66 -11.33 4.51 27.37
C CYS A 66 -11.94 5.49 26.38
N LYS A 67 -12.86 6.38 26.82
CA LYS A 67 -13.68 7.25 25.97
C LYS A 67 -14.52 6.51 24.89
N ALA A 68 -14.49 5.19 24.87
CA ALA A 68 -15.23 4.35 23.94
C ALA A 68 -16.68 4.12 24.42
N SER A 69 -16.85 3.71 25.68
CA SER A 69 -18.16 3.42 26.26
C SER A 69 -18.82 4.68 26.83
N ARG A 70 -20.14 4.76 26.66
CA ARG A 70 -20.99 5.88 27.05
C ARG A 70 -22.21 5.40 27.82
N TYR A 71 -22.65 6.16 28.81
CA TYR A 71 -23.69 5.71 29.74
C TYR A 71 -24.74 6.79 29.99
N CYS A 72 -25.98 6.31 30.16
CA CYS A 72 -27.13 7.13 30.52
C CYS A 72 -26.88 7.84 31.87
N ASP A 73 -26.40 7.09 32.84
CA ASP A 73 -26.14 7.52 34.20
C ASP A 73 -25.06 6.64 34.86
N GLU A 74 -24.82 6.86 36.14
CA GLU A 74 -23.86 6.09 36.94
C GLU A 74 -24.32 4.64 37.17
N ALA A 75 -25.64 4.37 37.22
CA ALA A 75 -26.16 3.02 37.41
C ALA A 75 -25.87 2.14 36.18
N CYS A 76 -26.16 2.65 34.98
CA CYS A 76 -25.76 2.09 33.68
C CYS A 76 -24.24 1.80 33.67
N GLN A 77 -23.42 2.77 34.08
CA GLN A 77 -21.96 2.63 34.09
C GLN A 77 -21.47 1.56 35.07
N LEU A 78 -21.96 1.56 36.31
CA LEU A 78 -21.55 0.60 37.34
C LEU A 78 -21.98 -0.82 36.99
N ALA A 79 -23.18 -0.98 36.43
CA ALA A 79 -23.68 -2.28 35.98
C ALA A 79 -22.81 -2.85 34.86
N ASP A 80 -22.49 -2.05 33.84
CA ASP A 80 -21.62 -2.50 32.75
C ASP A 80 -20.18 -2.75 33.19
N PHE A 81 -19.65 -1.87 34.06
CA PHE A 81 -18.30 -2.01 34.62
C PHE A 81 -18.13 -3.33 35.36
N LYS A 82 -19.10 -3.73 36.18
CA LYS A 82 -19.10 -5.02 36.89
C LYS A 82 -19.28 -6.20 35.94
N ALA A 83 -20.15 -6.07 34.94
CA ALA A 83 -20.47 -7.17 34.02
C ALA A 83 -19.30 -7.50 33.07
N ARG A 84 -18.74 -6.49 32.38
CA ARG A 84 -17.72 -6.71 31.35
C ARG A 84 -16.72 -5.57 31.19
N HIS A 85 -17.15 -4.31 31.30
CA HIS A 85 -16.38 -3.17 30.84
C HIS A 85 -15.06 -2.98 31.59
N LYS A 86 -14.96 -3.39 32.86
CA LYS A 86 -13.68 -3.36 33.61
C LYS A 86 -12.57 -4.13 32.89
N ARG A 87 -12.88 -5.30 32.33
CA ARG A 87 -11.90 -6.14 31.61
C ARG A 87 -11.61 -5.57 30.23
N GLU A 88 -12.65 -5.21 29.48
CA GLU A 88 -12.52 -4.62 28.13
C GLU A 88 -11.74 -3.30 28.13
N CYS A 89 -12.02 -2.43 29.10
CA CYS A 89 -11.32 -1.16 29.25
C CYS A 89 -9.84 -1.37 29.59
N ALA A 90 -9.51 -2.35 30.43
CA ALA A 90 -8.13 -2.65 30.82
C ALA A 90 -7.32 -3.32 29.70
N ASN A 91 -7.97 -4.13 28.87
CA ASN A 91 -7.35 -4.90 27.78
C ASN A 91 -7.42 -4.19 26.43
N PHE A 92 -7.80 -2.90 26.39
CA PHE A 92 -7.82 -2.12 25.16
C PHE A 92 -8.66 -2.74 24.03
N VAL A 93 -9.78 -3.37 24.37
CA VAL A 93 -10.62 -4.09 23.38
C VAL A 93 -11.17 -3.15 22.30
N ASN A 94 -11.65 -1.97 22.71
CA ASN A 94 -12.21 -0.97 21.79
C ASN A 94 -11.36 0.31 21.84
N PRO A 95 -11.00 0.90 20.68
CA PRO A 95 -10.42 2.24 20.64
C PRO A 95 -11.44 3.31 21.06
N PRO A 96 -11.01 4.55 21.33
CA PRO A 96 -11.91 5.70 21.48
C PRO A 96 -12.87 5.84 20.30
N THR A 97 -14.12 6.21 20.57
CA THR A 97 -15.12 6.45 19.53
C THR A 97 -14.82 7.78 18.84
N THR A 98 -14.34 7.73 17.59
CA THR A 98 -14.04 8.90 16.76
C THR A 98 -14.19 8.57 15.27
N SER A 99 -14.73 9.51 14.48
CA SER A 99 -14.86 9.38 13.01
C SER A 99 -13.52 9.25 12.30
N SER A 100 -12.44 9.76 12.89
CA SER A 100 -11.09 9.69 12.33
C SER A 100 -10.42 8.31 12.50
N PHE A 101 -11.04 7.38 13.22
CA PHE A 101 -10.53 6.02 13.43
C PHE A 101 -11.67 5.00 13.58
N LEU A 102 -12.59 4.98 12.61
CA LEU A 102 -13.73 4.06 12.60
C LEU A 102 -13.32 2.61 12.27
N THR A 103 -13.28 1.77 13.31
CA THR A 103 -12.88 0.35 13.22
C THR A 103 -14.00 -0.62 12.87
N THR A 104 -15.21 -0.09 12.69
CA THR A 104 -16.40 -0.85 12.34
C THR A 104 -16.96 -0.37 11.01
N PRO A 105 -17.56 -1.24 10.19
CA PRO A 105 -18.23 -0.80 8.98
C PRO A 105 -19.35 0.22 9.27
N VAL A 106 -19.43 1.24 8.42
CA VAL A 106 -20.53 2.21 8.37
C VAL A 106 -21.70 1.63 7.56
N ALA A 107 -22.92 2.10 7.80
CA ALA A 107 -24.17 1.53 7.27
C ALA A 107 -24.07 1.06 5.79
N GLY A 108 -24.15 -0.26 5.59
CA GLY A 108 -24.11 -0.90 4.27
C GLY A 108 -22.71 -1.24 3.74
N ALA A 109 -21.64 -0.68 4.32
CA ALA A 109 -20.29 -1.07 3.98
C ALA A 109 -19.97 -2.47 4.53
N ARG A 110 -19.22 -3.25 3.75
CA ARG A 110 -18.72 -4.57 4.16
C ARG A 110 -17.52 -4.46 5.10
N TYR A 111 -16.70 -3.43 4.90
CA TYR A 111 -15.42 -3.26 5.59
C TYR A 111 -15.37 -1.95 6.38
N PRO A 112 -14.65 -1.93 7.53
CA PRO A 112 -14.39 -0.69 8.26
C PRO A 112 -13.50 0.25 7.44
N GLN A 113 -13.60 1.56 7.71
CA GLN A 113 -12.72 2.53 7.08
C GLN A 113 -11.28 2.41 7.60
N HIS A 114 -11.12 2.08 8.88
CA HIS A 114 -9.82 1.88 9.52
C HIS A 114 -9.78 0.47 10.13
N PRO A 115 -9.56 -0.58 9.32
CA PRO A 115 -9.42 -1.95 9.85
C PRO A 115 -8.26 -2.01 10.85
N VAL A 116 -8.47 -2.68 11.98
CA VAL A 116 -7.40 -2.88 12.97
C VAL A 116 -6.61 -4.13 12.58
N PHE A 117 -5.36 -3.93 12.19
CA PHE A 117 -4.43 -5.01 11.87
C PHE A 117 -3.46 -5.33 12.99
N ALA A 118 -3.24 -4.42 13.93
CA ALA A 118 -2.47 -4.72 15.12
C ALA A 118 -3.02 -3.96 16.32
N GLN A 119 -2.88 -4.55 17.50
CA GLN A 119 -3.17 -3.87 18.75
C GLN A 119 -2.23 -4.37 19.85
N GLY A 120 -1.90 -3.50 20.79
CA GLY A 120 -1.03 -3.84 21.91
C GLY A 120 -1.21 -2.86 23.05
N HIS A 121 -0.84 -3.27 24.26
CA HIS A 121 -0.81 -2.36 25.40
C HIS A 121 0.29 -2.75 26.39
N GLU A 122 0.84 -1.76 27.06
CA GLU A 122 1.81 -1.91 28.13
C GLU A 122 1.56 -0.84 29.20
N ASP A 123 1.58 -1.24 30.48
CA ASP A 123 1.42 -0.32 31.62
C ASP A 123 0.22 0.64 31.52
N GLY A 124 -0.91 0.19 30.98
CA GLY A 124 -2.07 1.05 30.80
C GLY A 124 -1.94 2.11 29.71
N VAL A 125 -0.98 2.00 28.79
CA VAL A 125 -0.94 2.71 27.51
C VAL A 125 -1.14 1.69 26.41
N GLY A 126 -1.98 1.97 25.42
CA GLY A 126 -2.25 1.03 24.34
C GLY A 126 -2.36 1.71 22.99
N CYS A 127 -2.20 0.91 21.93
CA CYS A 127 -2.33 1.38 20.57
C CYS A 127 -3.08 0.39 19.67
N TRP A 128 -3.64 0.93 18.59
CA TRP A 128 -4.26 0.21 17.49
C TRP A 128 -3.64 0.71 16.19
N VAL A 129 -3.41 -0.20 15.26
CA VAL A 129 -2.76 0.07 13.98
C VAL A 129 -3.71 -0.29 12.85
N SER A 130 -3.92 0.68 11.97
CA SER A 130 -4.64 0.53 10.70
C SER A 130 -3.71 0.88 9.54
N VAL A 131 -4.10 0.52 8.33
CA VAL A 131 -3.49 1.06 7.11
C VAL A 131 -3.90 2.53 6.91
N ALA A 132 -2.97 3.33 6.41
CA ALA A 132 -3.18 4.71 5.94
C ALA A 132 -2.71 4.88 4.48
N GLY A 133 -2.62 3.75 3.77
CA GLY A 133 -2.14 3.65 2.41
C GLY A 133 -3.11 4.17 1.37
N ARG A 134 -2.71 3.96 0.12
CA ARG A 134 -3.44 4.41 -1.04
C ARG A 134 -4.61 3.46 -1.33
N ILE A 135 -5.51 3.92 -2.18
CA ILE A 135 -6.77 3.21 -2.45
C ILE A 135 -6.55 1.98 -3.33
N ASP A 136 -5.51 2.06 -4.18
CA ASP A 136 -4.95 1.04 -5.06
C ASP A 136 -4.05 0.03 -4.30
N CYS A 137 -3.94 0.22 -2.97
CA CYS A 137 -3.05 -0.51 -2.07
C CYS A 137 -1.56 -0.36 -2.39
N ASP A 138 -1.16 0.57 -3.26
CA ASP A 138 0.25 0.80 -3.53
C ASP A 138 0.94 1.42 -2.31
N LEU A 139 2.17 0.99 -2.09
CA LEU A 139 3.05 1.68 -1.15
C LEU A 139 3.30 3.12 -1.61
N GLY A 140 3.59 4.01 -0.67
CA GLY A 140 3.97 5.39 -0.98
C GLY A 140 5.40 5.49 -1.53
N ALA A 141 5.70 6.59 -2.21
CA ALA A 141 7.05 6.96 -2.59
C ALA A 141 7.59 8.08 -1.68
N LEU A 142 8.92 8.20 -1.52
CA LEU A 142 9.49 9.33 -0.75
C LEU A 142 9.31 10.67 -1.47
N SER A 143 9.18 10.65 -2.80
CA SER A 143 8.90 11.86 -3.58
C SER A 143 7.56 12.49 -3.20
N GLU A 144 6.58 11.68 -2.79
CA GLU A 144 5.26 12.13 -2.34
C GLU A 144 5.36 12.83 -0.98
N PRO A 145 4.53 13.85 -0.70
CA PRO A 145 4.45 14.44 0.64
C PRO A 145 3.75 13.49 1.62
N VAL A 146 4.09 13.59 2.91
CA VAL A 146 3.39 12.83 3.98
C VAL A 146 1.96 13.36 4.18
N ASP A 147 1.81 14.68 4.15
CA ASP A 147 0.53 15.35 4.24
C ASP A 147 -0.03 15.59 2.83
N PRO A 148 -1.18 14.98 2.46
CA PRO A 148 -1.78 15.20 1.14
C PRO A 148 -2.25 16.65 0.95
N ALA A 149 -2.43 17.42 2.03
CA ALA A 149 -2.74 18.85 1.98
C ALA A 149 -1.49 19.74 1.86
N ALA A 150 -0.29 19.15 1.88
CA ALA A 150 0.94 19.89 1.66
C ALA A 150 1.00 20.47 0.24
N ASP A 151 1.79 21.51 0.09
CA ASP A 151 2.04 22.17 -1.18
C ASP A 151 2.87 21.24 -2.10
N ILE A 152 2.16 20.48 -2.94
CA ILE A 152 2.75 19.56 -3.94
C ILE A 152 3.65 20.35 -4.89
N GLU A 153 3.27 21.57 -5.26
CA GLU A 153 4.05 22.43 -6.15
C GLU A 153 5.39 22.78 -5.51
N LYS A 154 5.40 23.18 -4.22
CA LYS A 154 6.64 23.40 -3.48
C LYS A 154 7.54 22.17 -3.47
N ARG A 155 6.98 20.97 -3.30
CA ARG A 155 7.75 19.71 -3.33
C ARG A 155 8.34 19.45 -4.72
N GLN A 156 7.56 19.63 -5.77
CA GLN A 156 8.03 19.50 -7.16
C GLN A 156 9.13 20.52 -7.47
N ILE A 157 8.96 21.77 -7.03
CA ILE A 157 9.99 22.82 -7.14
C ILE A 157 11.24 22.38 -6.39
N GLN A 158 11.14 21.91 -5.15
CA GLN A 158 12.31 21.41 -4.41
C GLN A 158 13.02 20.28 -5.15
N MET A 159 12.29 19.34 -5.75
CA MET A 159 12.88 18.28 -6.56
C MET A 159 13.59 18.82 -7.81
N ALA A 160 13.02 19.84 -8.46
CA ALA A 160 13.54 20.44 -9.69
C ALA A 160 14.68 21.45 -9.47
N THR A 161 14.63 22.23 -8.38
CA THR A 161 15.53 23.37 -8.12
C THR A 161 16.60 23.08 -7.07
N SER A 162 16.65 21.85 -6.53
CA SER A 162 17.77 21.42 -5.71
C SER A 162 19.06 21.53 -6.53
N SER A 163 19.78 22.66 -6.35
CA SER A 163 21.10 23.09 -6.85
C SER A 163 21.84 22.06 -7.72
N PRO A 164 22.49 22.43 -8.84
CA PRO A 164 22.44 21.76 -10.15
C PRO A 164 22.71 20.24 -10.25
N ASN A 165 23.14 19.58 -9.17
CA ASN A 165 23.29 18.12 -9.07
C ASN A 165 22.37 17.44 -8.01
N ASN A 166 21.68 18.17 -7.12
CA ASN A 166 21.16 17.59 -5.88
C ASN A 166 19.79 16.90 -6.01
N GLY A 167 18.90 17.30 -6.92
CA GLY A 167 17.54 16.72 -6.99
C GLY A 167 17.53 15.26 -7.45
N ILE A 168 18.15 15.00 -8.61
CA ILE A 168 18.27 13.64 -9.18
C ILE A 168 19.17 12.79 -8.29
N ASP A 169 20.27 13.34 -7.79
CA ASP A 169 21.15 12.62 -6.86
C ASP A 169 20.41 12.24 -5.57
N VAL A 170 19.54 13.10 -5.03
CA VAL A 170 18.70 12.74 -3.88
C VAL A 170 17.72 11.63 -4.25
N ILE A 171 17.04 11.71 -5.40
CA ILE A 171 16.12 10.66 -5.85
C ILE A 171 16.84 9.31 -5.97
N ARG A 172 18.04 9.31 -6.54
CA ARG A 172 18.87 8.12 -6.73
C ARG A 172 19.42 7.59 -5.40
N ASP A 173 20.13 8.42 -4.64
CA ASP A 173 20.81 8.05 -3.39
C ASP A 173 19.84 7.53 -2.32
N TYR A 174 18.65 8.14 -2.27
CA TYR A 174 17.61 7.80 -1.30
C TYR A 174 16.52 6.90 -1.87
N LYS A 175 16.66 6.40 -3.12
CA LYS A 175 15.64 5.60 -3.81
C LYS A 175 14.24 6.19 -3.59
N ALA A 176 14.07 7.44 -4.01
CA ALA A 176 12.89 8.20 -3.63
C ALA A 176 11.69 8.00 -4.56
N ALA A 177 11.93 7.54 -5.79
CA ALA A 177 10.90 7.25 -6.78
C ALA A 177 10.15 5.92 -6.54
N PRO A 178 10.81 4.82 -6.12
CA PRO A 178 10.11 3.56 -5.87
C PRO A 178 9.05 3.64 -4.77
N HIS A 179 7.91 3.00 -5.03
CA HIS A 179 6.79 2.82 -4.11
C HIS A 179 7.17 1.78 -3.04
N SER A 180 7.81 2.22 -1.96
CA SER A 180 8.40 1.34 -0.94
C SER A 180 8.05 1.75 0.49
N LEU A 181 7.16 2.73 0.67
CA LEU A 181 6.75 3.23 1.98
C LEU A 181 5.40 2.66 2.40
N LEU A 182 5.40 1.83 3.44
CA LEU A 182 4.20 1.38 4.13
C LEU A 182 3.65 2.52 4.99
N ASN A 183 2.40 2.89 4.74
CA ASN A 183 1.68 3.95 5.45
C ASN A 183 0.77 3.36 6.52
N LEU A 184 1.02 3.68 7.79
CA LEU A 184 0.22 3.21 8.93
C LEU A 184 -0.45 4.37 9.67
N SER A 185 -1.71 4.17 10.06
CA SER A 185 -2.42 5.04 11.01
C SER A 185 -2.43 4.37 12.38
N VAL A 186 -1.84 5.04 13.37
CA VAL A 186 -1.64 4.51 14.72
C VAL A 186 -2.37 5.37 15.72
N LEU A 187 -3.44 4.82 16.31
CA LEU A 187 -4.11 5.43 17.45
C LEU A 187 -3.41 4.98 18.73
N VAL A 188 -2.99 5.92 19.57
CA VAL A 188 -2.38 5.67 20.88
C VAL A 188 -3.20 6.33 21.98
N GLN A 189 -3.41 5.64 23.10
CA GLN A 189 -4.20 6.14 24.22
C GLN A 189 -3.55 5.84 25.57
N ASN A 190 -3.53 6.84 26.45
CA ASN A 190 -3.17 6.66 27.86
C ASN A 190 -4.43 6.28 28.67
N ARG A 191 -4.49 5.07 29.22
CA ARG A 191 -5.53 4.62 30.17
C ARG A 191 -4.98 4.39 31.58
N ARG A 192 -3.80 4.91 31.91
CA ARG A 192 -3.18 4.72 33.24
C ARG A 192 -4.11 5.19 34.34
N LYS A 193 -4.09 4.47 35.47
CA LYS A 193 -4.87 4.84 36.66
C LYS A 193 -4.15 5.90 37.48
N GLU A 194 -2.83 5.78 37.55
CA GLU A 194 -1.96 6.78 38.14
C GLU A 194 -2.04 8.02 37.24
N LYS A 195 -2.32 9.18 37.83
CA LYS A 195 -2.70 10.41 37.13
C LYS A 195 -1.58 11.04 36.28
N GLY A 196 -0.50 10.31 36.00
CA GLY A 196 0.65 10.80 35.25
C GLY A 196 0.39 10.79 33.75
N ALA A 197 0.77 11.89 33.10
CA ALA A 197 0.89 11.97 31.66
C ALA A 197 1.96 10.98 31.14
N VAL A 198 1.85 10.63 29.88
CA VAL A 198 2.91 9.90 29.16
C VAL A 198 3.34 10.70 27.95
N LEU A 199 4.63 10.66 27.62
CA LEU A 199 5.15 11.16 26.34
C LEU A 199 5.27 10.00 25.36
N VAL A 200 4.59 10.11 24.22
CA VAL A 200 4.70 9.19 23.08
C VAL A 200 5.72 9.74 22.09
N PHE A 201 6.58 8.90 21.52
CA PHE A 201 7.64 9.30 20.59
C PHE A 201 7.42 8.69 19.20
N GLY A 202 6.63 9.37 18.36
CA GLY A 202 6.26 8.88 17.03
C GLY A 202 7.47 8.59 16.12
N SER A 203 8.47 9.48 16.08
CA SER A 203 9.67 9.29 15.24
C SER A 203 10.53 8.08 15.61
N ARG A 204 10.32 7.53 16.81
CA ARG A 204 11.03 6.36 17.32
C ARG A 204 10.23 5.06 17.16
N ALA A 205 9.06 5.11 16.51
CA ALA A 205 8.32 3.91 16.17
C ALA A 205 9.14 3.00 15.24
N GLN A 206 8.93 1.69 15.39
CA GLN A 206 9.72 0.66 14.73
C GLN A 206 8.81 -0.47 14.22
N ALA A 207 8.86 -0.79 12.94
CA ALA A 207 8.26 -1.98 12.36
C ALA A 207 9.29 -3.12 12.37
N VAL A 208 8.96 -4.24 13.01
CA VAL A 208 9.83 -5.42 13.13
C VAL A 208 9.36 -6.46 12.13
N SER A 209 10.24 -6.89 11.23
CA SER A 209 9.95 -7.95 10.24
C SER A 209 9.88 -9.35 10.86
N TYR A 210 9.30 -10.31 10.15
CA TYR A 210 9.56 -11.71 10.42
C TYR A 210 10.97 -12.09 10.00
N GLY A 211 11.58 -13.05 10.70
CA GLY A 211 12.92 -13.50 10.34
C GLY A 211 13.03 -14.11 8.94
N SER A 212 11.96 -14.76 8.46
CA SER A 212 11.91 -15.36 7.11
C SER A 212 11.80 -14.32 5.99
N THR A 213 11.40 -13.09 6.29
CA THR A 213 11.19 -12.01 5.31
C THR A 213 12.20 -10.88 5.43
N ALA A 214 13.13 -10.97 6.39
CA ALA A 214 14.16 -9.98 6.68
C ALA A 214 14.93 -9.52 5.42
N ASP A 215 15.38 -10.47 4.60
CA ASP A 215 16.14 -10.14 3.38
C ASP A 215 15.29 -9.42 2.34
N VAL A 216 13.99 -9.71 2.24
CA VAL A 216 13.08 -9.04 1.30
C VAL A 216 12.86 -7.59 1.72
N VAL A 217 12.62 -7.36 3.01
CA VAL A 217 12.45 -6.01 3.59
C VAL A 217 13.68 -5.14 3.33
N LEU A 218 14.88 -5.72 3.32
CA LEU A 218 16.14 -5.00 3.12
C LEU A 218 16.44 -4.57 1.68
N ARG A 219 15.83 -5.16 0.66
CA ARG A 219 16.23 -4.95 -0.75
C ARG A 219 16.13 -3.50 -1.20
N GLY A 220 15.16 -2.74 -0.67
CA GLY A 220 15.02 -1.33 -0.98
C GLY A 220 15.74 -0.37 -0.06
N THR A 221 16.57 -0.86 0.87
CA THR A 221 17.36 0.02 1.75
C THR A 221 18.16 1.03 0.90
N ALA A 222 18.13 2.27 1.35
CA ALA A 222 18.76 3.43 0.75
C ALA A 222 19.57 4.19 1.81
N LYS A 223 20.29 5.22 1.35
CA LYS A 223 21.07 6.09 2.23
C LYS A 223 20.15 6.77 3.24
N GLY A 224 20.57 6.83 4.51
CA GLY A 224 19.84 7.55 5.56
C GLY A 224 18.62 6.81 6.13
N ASP A 225 18.30 5.60 5.65
CA ASP A 225 17.22 4.82 6.24
C ASP A 225 17.54 4.42 7.68
N ASN A 226 16.51 4.47 8.53
CA ASN A 226 16.58 4.03 9.92
C ASN A 226 16.33 2.51 10.02
N ILE A 227 17.14 1.72 9.33
CA ILE A 227 17.01 0.25 9.30
C ILE A 227 18.17 -0.40 10.05
N ALA A 228 17.87 -1.34 10.94
CA ALA A 228 18.87 -2.12 11.65
C ALA A 228 18.58 -3.63 11.55
N LYS A 229 19.64 -4.43 11.44
CA LYS A 229 19.57 -5.89 11.52
C LYS A 229 19.89 -6.33 12.94
N PHE A 230 19.22 -7.37 13.43
CA PHE A 230 19.54 -7.98 14.71
C PHE A 230 19.22 -9.47 14.69
N THR A 231 19.77 -10.22 15.63
CA THR A 231 19.54 -11.67 15.72
C THR A 231 18.84 -11.98 17.04
N ARG A 232 17.73 -12.72 16.98
CA ARG A 232 17.01 -13.25 18.14
C ARG A 232 16.86 -14.75 17.93
N ASP A 233 17.32 -15.55 18.89
CA ASP A 233 17.26 -17.02 18.82
C ASP A 233 17.85 -17.62 17.53
N ARG A 234 18.99 -17.08 17.08
CA ARG A 234 19.70 -17.44 15.82
C ARG A 234 18.93 -17.13 14.53
N VAL A 235 17.77 -16.48 14.63
CA VAL A 235 17.02 -16.00 13.48
C VAL A 235 17.36 -14.53 13.27
N GLY A 236 17.70 -14.15 12.04
CA GLY A 236 17.99 -12.77 11.65
C GLY A 236 16.69 -11.99 11.42
N TYR A 237 16.58 -10.83 12.05
CA TYR A 237 15.44 -9.92 11.95
C TYR A 237 15.91 -8.57 11.42
N VAL A 238 14.96 -7.83 10.87
CA VAL A 238 15.14 -6.43 10.45
C VAL A 238 14.13 -5.57 11.19
N VAL A 239 14.59 -4.45 11.71
CA VAL A 239 13.75 -3.38 12.22
C VAL A 239 13.86 -2.17 11.29
N ALA A 240 12.71 -1.69 10.83
CA ALA A 240 12.59 -0.44 10.08
C ALA A 240 11.98 0.63 10.99
N GLY A 241 12.72 1.69 11.27
CA GLY A 241 12.18 2.88 11.90
C GLY A 241 11.37 3.73 10.91
N VAL A 242 10.72 4.78 11.42
CA VAL A 242 10.05 5.79 10.59
C VAL A 242 11.06 6.33 9.55
N ALA A 243 10.68 6.34 8.29
CA ALA A 243 11.51 6.82 7.19
C ALA A 243 11.87 8.31 7.40
N ILE A 244 13.04 8.73 6.92
CA ILE A 244 13.46 10.13 6.99
C ILE A 244 13.28 10.76 5.62
N ASP A 245 12.62 11.92 5.57
CA ASP A 245 12.50 12.71 4.35
C ASP A 245 13.87 13.31 3.99
N PRO A 246 14.44 13.02 2.81
CA PRO A 246 15.78 13.49 2.51
C PRO A 246 15.85 14.98 2.16
N TRP A 247 14.73 15.62 1.81
CA TRP A 247 14.69 17.06 1.55
C TRP A 247 14.56 17.86 2.85
N ASP A 248 13.64 17.46 3.73
CA ASP A 248 13.36 18.21 4.95
C ASP A 248 14.21 17.73 6.16
N LYS A 249 14.86 16.57 6.03
CA LYS A 249 15.63 15.89 7.10
C LYS A 249 14.79 15.72 8.36
N VAL A 250 13.54 15.30 8.16
CA VAL A 250 12.56 15.07 9.23
C VAL A 250 11.99 13.66 9.11
N PRO A 251 11.62 13.02 10.23
CA PRO A 251 10.85 11.79 10.19
C PRO A 251 9.55 11.96 9.41
N ARG A 252 9.21 10.98 8.58
CA ARG A 252 7.98 10.94 7.78
C ARG A 252 6.81 10.49 8.62
N LEU A 253 6.38 11.40 9.47
CA LEU A 253 5.25 11.25 10.36
C LEU A 253 4.36 12.50 10.35
N GLN A 254 3.12 12.32 10.74
CA GLN A 254 2.18 13.40 10.97
C GLN A 254 1.30 13.09 12.18
N ILE A 255 1.10 14.08 13.05
CA ILE A 255 0.08 14.00 14.09
C ILE A 255 -1.21 14.52 13.46
N THR A 256 -2.19 13.64 13.22
CA THR A 256 -3.42 14.04 12.52
C THR A 256 -4.53 14.46 13.47
N HIS A 257 -4.63 13.80 14.63
CA HIS A 257 -5.70 14.07 15.59
C HIS A 257 -5.24 13.98 17.03
N ILE A 258 -5.83 14.80 17.90
CA ILE A 258 -5.72 14.70 19.36
C ILE A 258 -7.12 14.78 19.95
N ASN A 259 -7.51 13.77 20.72
CA ASN A 259 -8.85 13.68 21.33
C ASN A 259 -10.00 13.89 20.32
N GLY A 260 -9.82 13.42 19.09
CA GLY A 260 -10.80 13.55 18.00
C GLY A 260 -10.80 14.90 17.29
N GLN A 261 -9.97 15.86 17.73
CA GLN A 261 -9.79 17.13 17.04
C GLN A 261 -8.64 17.04 16.03
N GLU A 262 -8.91 17.46 14.80
CA GLU A 262 -7.91 17.50 13.72
C GLU A 262 -6.82 18.55 14.00
N VAL A 263 -5.57 18.14 13.84
CA VAL A 263 -4.38 18.97 13.96
C VAL A 263 -4.04 19.55 12.59
N SER A 264 -4.54 20.75 12.31
CA SER A 264 -4.24 21.45 11.05
C SER A 264 -2.92 22.20 11.15
N GLY A 265 -1.98 21.94 10.24
CA GLY A 265 -0.71 22.64 10.14
C GLY A 265 -0.82 24.14 9.80
N LYS A 266 -2.00 24.62 9.37
CA LYS A 266 -2.24 26.03 9.05
C LYS A 266 -2.62 26.89 10.26
N LYS A 267 -2.97 26.29 11.39
CA LYS A 267 -3.33 27.05 12.61
C LYS A 267 -2.08 27.66 13.24
N SER A 268 -2.20 28.88 13.75
CA SER A 268 -1.10 29.63 14.36
C SER A 268 -0.53 29.00 15.63
N SER A 269 -1.30 28.14 16.31
CA SER A 269 -0.87 27.43 17.52
C SER A 269 -1.24 25.95 17.46
N LEU A 270 -0.24 25.09 17.64
CA LEU A 270 -0.45 23.65 17.83
C LEU A 270 -1.10 23.37 19.20
N PRO A 271 -1.88 22.28 19.34
CA PRO A 271 -2.41 21.86 20.64
C PRO A 271 -1.30 21.71 21.70
N PRO A 272 -1.51 22.13 22.96
CA PRO A 272 -0.48 22.07 24.01
C PRO A 272 0.06 20.66 24.31
N ALA A 273 -0.70 19.62 23.96
CA ALA A 273 -0.28 18.23 24.06
C ALA A 273 0.90 17.90 23.12
N ILE A 274 1.04 18.60 21.98
CA ILE A 274 2.15 18.43 21.05
C ILE A 274 3.38 19.15 21.60
N LYS A 275 4.40 18.38 21.98
CA LYS A 275 5.66 18.92 22.52
C LYS A 275 6.71 19.13 21.44
N ASP A 276 6.69 18.28 20.42
CA ASP A 276 7.49 18.43 19.21
C ASP A 276 6.72 17.82 18.04
N ALA A 277 6.19 18.65 17.15
CA ALA A 277 5.43 18.17 16.00
C ALA A 277 6.31 17.44 14.98
N LYS A 278 7.57 17.86 14.82
CA LYS A 278 8.51 17.31 13.84
C LYS A 278 8.95 15.90 14.25
N GLU A 279 9.17 15.68 15.55
CA GLU A 279 9.54 14.36 16.09
C GLU A 279 8.32 13.52 16.49
N GLY A 280 7.10 14.05 16.35
CA GLY A 280 5.87 13.35 16.73
C GLY A 280 5.79 13.09 18.23
N ILE A 281 6.27 14.02 19.06
CA ILE A 281 6.29 13.90 20.52
C ILE A 281 5.00 14.50 21.10
N ILE A 282 4.21 13.66 21.76
CA ILE A 282 2.89 14.02 22.29
C ILE A 282 2.81 13.65 23.77
N ALA A 283 2.40 14.60 24.60
CA ALA A 283 1.97 14.33 25.98
C ALA A 283 0.49 13.95 26.00
N LEU A 284 0.17 12.81 26.59
CA LEU A 284 -1.20 12.33 26.76
C LEU A 284 -1.53 12.17 28.24
N ASP A 285 -2.50 12.93 28.72
CA ASP A 285 -3.08 12.75 30.05
C ASP A 285 -3.95 11.48 30.10
N PRO A 286 -4.27 10.96 31.29
CA PRO A 286 -5.16 9.82 31.43
C PRO A 286 -6.52 10.03 30.74
N GLY A 287 -6.84 9.14 29.82
CA GLY A 287 -8.04 9.17 28.99
C GLY A 287 -7.83 9.78 27.60
N GLU A 288 -6.74 10.53 27.40
CA GLU A 288 -6.43 11.17 26.14
C GLU A 288 -5.81 10.22 25.12
N TYR A 289 -6.02 10.55 23.85
CA TYR A 289 -5.51 9.79 22.73
C TYR A 289 -5.06 10.70 21.58
N ALA A 290 -4.19 10.16 20.73
CA ALA A 290 -3.75 10.79 19.50
C ALA A 290 -3.75 9.78 18.35
N ILE A 291 -3.84 10.29 17.11
CA ILE A 291 -3.68 9.51 15.88
C ILE A 291 -2.44 10.02 15.15
N LEU A 292 -1.53 9.10 14.85
CA LEU A 292 -0.28 9.33 14.15
C LEU A 292 -0.35 8.65 12.78
N HIS A 293 0.06 9.34 11.72
CA HIS A 293 0.37 8.72 10.44
C HIS A 293 1.88 8.53 10.36
N LEU A 294 2.33 7.29 10.14
CA LEU A 294 3.74 6.91 10.15
C LEU A 294 4.08 6.18 8.85
N GLN A 295 5.22 6.51 8.25
CA GLN A 295 5.69 5.87 7.03
C GLN A 295 6.97 5.06 7.29
N PHE A 296 6.99 3.80 6.88
CA PHE A 296 8.12 2.88 7.06
C PHE A 296 8.60 2.40 5.70
N ARG A 297 9.91 2.39 5.46
CA ARG A 297 10.43 1.75 4.25
C ARG A 297 10.40 0.23 4.39
N VAL A 298 9.74 -0.45 3.46
CA VAL A 298 9.59 -1.90 3.42
C VAL A 298 9.77 -2.40 1.99
N GLY A 299 10.88 -3.08 1.71
CA GLY A 299 11.16 -3.62 0.38
C GLY A 299 11.58 -2.56 -0.63
N ASP A 300 11.64 -2.94 -1.90
CA ASP A 300 12.19 -2.17 -3.03
C ASP A 300 11.14 -1.57 -3.97
N GLY A 301 9.85 -1.78 -3.70
CA GLY A 301 8.75 -1.37 -4.57
C GLY A 301 8.53 -2.27 -5.77
N HIS A 302 9.28 -3.36 -5.90
CA HIS A 302 9.09 -4.35 -6.97
C HIS A 302 8.64 -5.70 -6.41
N ARG A 303 9.36 -6.24 -5.42
CA ARG A 303 8.95 -7.49 -4.74
C ARG A 303 7.92 -7.28 -3.65
N ILE A 304 7.90 -6.07 -3.09
CA ILE A 304 6.90 -5.60 -2.15
C ILE A 304 6.43 -4.29 -2.73
N ALA A 305 5.28 -4.30 -3.39
CA ALA A 305 4.68 -3.14 -4.04
C ALA A 305 3.35 -2.74 -3.39
N LYS A 306 2.69 -3.66 -2.69
CA LYS A 306 1.39 -3.45 -2.06
C LYS A 306 1.45 -3.41 -0.53
N ASP A 307 0.52 -2.69 0.08
CA ASP A 307 0.35 -2.56 1.53
C ASP A 307 0.25 -3.92 2.23
N TRP A 308 -0.50 -4.87 1.66
CA TRP A 308 -0.71 -6.19 2.24
C TRP A 308 0.52 -7.10 2.14
N GLU A 309 1.35 -6.94 1.08
CA GLU A 309 2.64 -7.63 0.95
C GLU A 309 3.64 -7.11 1.98
N ALA A 310 3.68 -5.79 2.17
CA ALA A 310 4.52 -5.16 3.18
C ALA A 310 4.10 -5.60 4.58
N MET A 311 2.80 -5.56 4.91
CA MET A 311 2.29 -6.02 6.20
C MET A 311 2.50 -7.52 6.43
N ALA A 312 2.45 -8.36 5.39
CA ALA A 312 2.78 -9.78 5.48
C ALA A 312 4.24 -10.02 5.89
N CYS A 313 5.14 -9.05 5.65
CA CYS A 313 6.53 -9.13 6.06
C CYS A 313 6.79 -8.62 7.48
N ILE A 314 5.82 -7.96 8.14
CA ILE A 314 5.99 -7.33 9.45
C ILE A 314 5.33 -8.19 10.56
N GLU A 315 6.12 -8.53 11.57
CA GLU A 315 5.67 -9.25 12.77
C GLU A 315 4.93 -8.33 13.75
N SER A 316 5.49 -7.15 14.01
CA SER A 316 4.93 -6.23 15.00
C SER A 316 5.34 -4.78 14.77
N LEU A 317 4.51 -3.86 15.27
CA LEU A 317 4.86 -2.46 15.43
C LEU A 317 5.23 -2.18 16.89
N ARG A 318 6.33 -1.46 17.12
CA ARG A 318 6.73 -0.96 18.44
C ARG A 318 6.60 0.56 18.50
N LEU A 319 5.89 1.06 19.51
CA LEU A 319 5.71 2.50 19.74
C LEU A 319 6.27 2.89 21.12
N PRO A 320 7.43 3.59 21.16
CA PRO A 320 8.03 4.03 22.42
C PRO A 320 7.23 5.12 23.12
N TYR A 321 7.21 5.05 24.45
CA TYR A 321 6.67 6.08 25.33
C TYR A 321 7.45 6.15 26.64
N ALA A 322 7.31 7.24 27.38
CA ALA A 322 7.86 7.39 28.72
C ALA A 322 6.84 8.02 29.65
N LEU A 323 6.96 7.75 30.95
CA LEU A 323 6.22 8.52 31.95
C LEU A 323 6.73 9.95 31.96
N TRP A 324 5.83 10.91 32.11
CA TRP A 324 6.21 12.32 32.07
C TRP A 324 5.74 13.04 33.32
N ASP A 325 6.66 13.79 33.91
CA ASP A 325 6.47 14.61 35.11
C ASP A 325 5.88 15.99 34.79
N GLY A 326 5.70 16.34 33.52
CA GLY A 326 5.22 17.64 33.06
C GLY A 326 6.30 18.73 32.96
N ALA A 327 7.52 18.46 33.44
CA ALA A 327 8.59 19.45 33.56
C ALA A 327 9.85 19.07 32.78
N SER A 328 10.19 17.79 32.73
CA SER A 328 11.36 17.29 32.03
C SER A 328 11.24 17.54 30.52
N PRO A 329 12.29 18.07 29.86
CA PRO A 329 12.27 18.27 28.42
C PRO A 329 12.23 16.90 27.71
N PRO A 330 11.40 16.70 26.67
CA PRO A 330 11.28 15.39 26.03
C PRO A 330 12.60 14.79 25.54
N SER A 331 13.56 15.64 25.13
CA SER A 331 14.88 15.23 24.66
C SER A 331 15.70 14.49 25.72
N SER A 332 15.50 14.73 27.02
CA SER A 332 16.21 14.04 28.10
C SER A 332 15.77 12.58 28.25
N LEU A 333 14.56 12.24 27.80
CA LEU A 333 14.00 10.89 27.90
C LEU A 333 14.35 10.00 26.71
N VAL A 334 14.73 10.59 25.57
CA VAL A 334 15.04 9.86 24.32
C VAL A 334 16.11 8.76 24.53
N PRO A 335 17.22 8.98 25.24
CA PRO A 335 18.23 7.94 25.45
C PRO A 335 17.73 6.74 26.27
N SER A 336 16.65 6.90 27.03
CA SER A 336 16.05 5.83 27.85
C SER A 336 15.04 4.97 27.09
N LEU A 337 14.67 5.35 25.87
CA LEU A 337 13.66 4.66 25.09
C LEU A 337 14.19 3.31 24.59
N PRO A 338 13.42 2.22 24.73
CA PRO A 338 13.85 0.92 24.28
C PRO A 338 13.86 0.87 22.75
N LEU A 339 14.90 0.25 22.21
CA LEU A 339 15.01 -0.10 20.78
C LEU A 339 14.71 -1.60 20.60
N ALA A 340 14.15 -1.98 19.45
CA ALA A 340 13.80 -3.37 19.13
C ALA A 340 14.96 -4.36 19.29
N GLN A 341 16.13 -3.94 18.83
CA GLN A 341 17.37 -4.72 18.80
C GLN A 341 18.12 -4.74 20.14
N ALA A 342 17.82 -3.82 21.06
CA ALA A 342 18.56 -3.72 22.29
C ALA A 342 18.03 -4.75 23.30
N PRO A 343 18.88 -5.61 23.89
CA PRO A 343 18.46 -6.40 25.04
C PRO A 343 17.97 -5.43 26.10
N ILE A 344 16.87 -5.77 26.78
CA ILE A 344 16.31 -4.97 27.87
C ILE A 344 17.43 -4.81 28.91
N PRO A 345 18.07 -3.63 29.07
CA PRO A 345 19.14 -3.50 30.05
C PRO A 345 18.58 -3.77 31.44
N ALA A 346 19.35 -4.49 32.26
CA ALA A 346 19.09 -4.61 33.69
C ALA A 346 19.16 -3.19 34.28
N LEU A 347 18.04 -2.74 34.86
CA LEU A 347 17.92 -1.39 35.41
C LEU A 347 18.71 -1.27 36.71
N ALA A 348 19.43 -0.16 36.87
CA ALA A 348 19.74 0.35 38.19
C ALA A 348 18.44 0.81 38.87
N GLU A 349 18.26 0.47 40.14
CA GLU A 349 17.06 0.84 40.90
C GLU A 349 16.82 2.37 40.85
N GLY A 350 15.59 2.78 40.49
CA GLY A 350 15.14 4.18 40.58
C GLY A 350 15.18 5.01 39.30
N GLN A 351 15.77 4.55 38.20
CA GLN A 351 15.76 5.32 36.95
C GLN A 351 14.44 5.14 36.18
N GLN A 352 13.74 6.25 35.89
CA GLN A 352 12.54 6.22 35.04
C GLN A 352 12.93 5.75 33.63
N ARG A 353 12.40 4.60 33.23
CA ARG A 353 12.71 3.98 31.95
C ARG A 353 11.62 4.26 30.93
N GLY A 354 12.02 4.57 29.70
CA GLY A 354 11.17 4.43 28.54
C GLY A 354 10.62 3.01 28.41
N ARG A 355 9.41 2.90 27.88
CA ARG A 355 8.71 1.65 27.57
C ARG A 355 8.32 1.65 26.10
N ALA A 356 7.84 0.53 25.56
CA ALA A 356 7.37 0.50 24.19
C ALA A 356 6.25 -0.52 24.01
N ILE A 357 5.08 0.01 23.64
CA ILE A 357 3.93 -0.80 23.27
C ILE A 357 4.33 -1.65 22.07
N THR A 358 4.14 -2.96 22.17
CA THR A 358 4.35 -3.89 21.06
C THR A 358 3.00 -4.37 20.58
N ALA A 359 2.65 -4.01 19.34
CA ALA A 359 1.41 -4.36 18.68
C ALA A 359 1.71 -5.40 17.57
N PRO A 360 1.55 -6.71 17.85
CA PRO A 360 1.73 -7.74 16.83
C PRO A 360 0.66 -7.62 15.74
N LEU A 361 1.06 -7.82 14.48
CA LEU A 361 0.14 -7.80 13.34
C LEU A 361 -0.65 -9.11 13.28
N ASP A 362 -1.97 -8.98 13.19
CA ASP A 362 -2.90 -10.06 12.88
C ASP A 362 -2.91 -10.30 11.36
N GLN A 363 -2.04 -11.21 10.94
CA GLN A 363 -1.91 -11.61 9.54
C GLN A 363 -3.20 -12.22 8.97
N ARG A 364 -4.10 -12.74 9.80
CA ARG A 364 -5.41 -13.24 9.34
C ARG A 364 -6.33 -12.07 9.02
N ALA A 365 -6.35 -11.04 9.88
CA ALA A 365 -7.14 -9.83 9.62
C ALA A 365 -6.66 -9.09 8.36
N VAL A 366 -5.32 -8.99 8.16
CA VAL A 366 -4.74 -8.43 6.93
C VAL A 366 -5.23 -9.20 5.70
N ARG A 367 -5.02 -10.53 5.66
CA ARG A 367 -5.45 -11.35 4.52
C ARG A 367 -6.96 -11.29 4.27
N ALA A 368 -7.77 -11.31 5.32
CA ALA A 368 -9.23 -11.23 5.19
C ALA A 368 -9.71 -9.89 4.63
N HIS A 369 -9.04 -8.79 4.96
CA HIS A 369 -9.35 -7.47 4.39
C HIS A 369 -9.00 -7.42 2.90
N TYR A 370 -7.80 -7.86 2.53
CA TYR A 370 -7.31 -7.81 1.15
C TYR A 370 -7.70 -9.03 0.30
N ALA A 371 -8.59 -9.91 0.78
CA ALA A 371 -8.97 -11.14 0.08
C ALA A 371 -9.51 -10.84 -1.33
N ASP A 372 -10.39 -9.83 -1.47
CA ASP A 372 -10.93 -9.45 -2.78
C ASP A 372 -9.82 -8.99 -3.75
N PHE A 373 -8.77 -8.30 -3.25
CA PHE A 373 -7.62 -7.90 -4.06
C PHE A 373 -6.80 -9.11 -4.49
N ILE A 374 -6.47 -9.98 -3.53
CA ILE A 374 -5.60 -11.15 -3.74
C ILE A 374 -6.26 -12.15 -4.69
N GLU A 375 -7.56 -12.37 -4.56
CA GLU A 375 -8.30 -13.40 -5.29
C GLU A 375 -8.89 -12.88 -6.61
N HIS A 376 -9.28 -11.61 -6.67
CA HIS A 376 -10.06 -11.07 -7.80
C HIS A 376 -9.46 -9.78 -8.40
N GLY A 377 -8.31 -9.31 -7.89
CA GLY A 377 -7.61 -8.13 -8.38
C GLY A 377 -8.11 -6.80 -7.81
N GLU A 378 -7.44 -5.73 -8.23
CA GLU A 378 -7.62 -4.37 -7.68
C GLU A 378 -9.03 -3.81 -7.86
N GLU A 379 -9.64 -3.98 -9.04
CA GLU A 379 -10.98 -3.43 -9.29
C GLU A 379 -12.04 -4.05 -8.37
N ALA A 380 -11.96 -5.36 -8.11
CA ALA A 380 -12.86 -6.06 -7.20
C ALA A 380 -12.73 -5.52 -5.76
N TYR A 381 -11.49 -5.31 -5.31
CA TYR A 381 -11.21 -4.69 -4.02
C TYR A 381 -11.77 -3.27 -3.93
N LEU A 382 -11.54 -2.42 -4.94
CA LEU A 382 -12.02 -1.04 -4.95
C LEU A 382 -13.55 -0.98 -4.84
N ARG A 383 -14.25 -1.83 -5.59
CA ARG A 383 -15.73 -1.90 -5.54
C ARG A 383 -16.23 -2.37 -4.18
N SER A 384 -15.64 -3.43 -3.62
CA SER A 384 -16.11 -4.00 -2.36
C SER A 384 -15.79 -3.14 -1.13
N HIS A 385 -14.66 -2.41 -1.16
CA HIS A 385 -14.20 -1.58 -0.04
C HIS A 385 -14.68 -0.14 -0.13
N PHE A 386 -14.83 0.39 -1.35
CA PHE A 386 -15.07 1.80 -1.58
C PHE A 386 -16.26 2.14 -2.47
N GLY A 387 -16.92 1.15 -3.06
CA GLY A 387 -18.10 1.32 -3.90
C GLY A 387 -17.76 1.62 -5.36
N ASP A 388 -18.77 1.48 -6.22
CA ASP A 388 -18.61 1.55 -7.67
C ASP A 388 -18.08 2.90 -8.16
N ALA A 389 -18.58 4.01 -7.60
CA ALA A 389 -18.15 5.35 -8.00
C ALA A 389 -16.64 5.57 -7.84
N ARG A 390 -16.05 5.04 -6.76
CA ARG A 390 -14.60 5.18 -6.53
C ARG A 390 -13.79 4.24 -7.42
N ALA A 391 -14.28 3.03 -7.68
CA ALA A 391 -13.64 2.10 -8.61
C ALA A 391 -13.64 2.66 -10.05
N ASP A 392 -14.77 3.23 -10.49
CA ASP A 392 -14.88 3.85 -11.82
C ASP A 392 -13.99 5.09 -11.94
N MET A 393 -13.89 5.91 -10.87
CA MET A 393 -12.96 7.04 -10.81
C MET A 393 -11.51 6.57 -10.94
N ALA A 394 -11.10 5.54 -10.18
CA ALA A 394 -9.72 5.02 -10.22
C ALA A 394 -9.37 4.50 -11.62
N ARG A 395 -10.23 3.69 -12.23
CA ARG A 395 -10.05 3.17 -13.60
C ARG A 395 -9.95 4.29 -14.63
N THR A 396 -10.81 5.31 -14.53
CA THR A 396 -10.80 6.44 -15.47
C THR A 396 -9.56 7.32 -15.28
N MET A 397 -9.11 7.49 -14.03
CA MET A 397 -7.89 8.21 -13.70
C MET A 397 -6.64 7.48 -14.22
N GLU A 398 -6.58 6.16 -14.10
CA GLU A 398 -5.50 5.34 -14.67
C GLU A 398 -5.44 5.53 -16.20
N GLY A 399 -6.56 5.37 -16.89
CA GLY A 399 -6.62 5.59 -18.34
C GLY A 399 -6.22 7.00 -18.76
N MET A 400 -6.60 8.02 -17.99
CA MET A 400 -6.17 9.40 -18.24
C MET A 400 -4.67 9.59 -17.99
N MET A 401 -4.12 9.01 -16.93
CA MET A 401 -2.67 9.07 -16.65
C MET A 401 -1.86 8.37 -17.73
N THR A 402 -2.33 7.22 -18.25
CA THR A 402 -1.71 6.56 -19.40
C THR A 402 -1.75 7.47 -20.64
N MET A 403 -2.91 8.05 -20.96
CA MET A 403 -3.05 8.96 -22.11
C MET A 403 -2.14 10.19 -21.99
N MET A 404 -2.09 10.84 -20.83
CA MET A 404 -1.21 11.99 -20.59
C MET A 404 0.26 11.58 -20.67
N GLY A 405 0.61 10.41 -20.13
CA GLY A 405 1.95 9.84 -20.26
C GLY A 405 2.36 9.64 -21.71
N GLU A 406 1.47 9.09 -22.53
CA GLU A 406 1.69 8.89 -23.97
C GLU A 406 1.86 10.20 -24.74
N LEU A 407 1.02 11.20 -24.44
CA LEU A 407 1.12 12.52 -25.05
C LEU A 407 2.44 13.22 -24.68
N PHE A 408 2.86 13.13 -23.42
CA PHE A 408 4.14 13.69 -22.97
C PHE A 408 5.33 12.98 -23.64
N LEU A 409 5.27 11.65 -23.75
CA LEU A 409 6.31 10.88 -24.44
C LEU A 409 6.39 11.20 -25.93
N GLY A 410 5.25 11.41 -26.60
CA GLY A 410 5.21 11.87 -28.00
C GLY A 410 5.92 13.21 -28.18
N GLN A 411 5.66 14.18 -27.30
CA GLN A 411 6.34 15.49 -27.34
C GLN A 411 7.86 15.39 -27.12
N VAL A 412 8.30 14.52 -26.20
CA VAL A 412 9.73 14.28 -25.96
C VAL A 412 10.39 13.60 -27.16
N ALA A 413 9.68 12.66 -27.79
CA ALA A 413 10.16 11.97 -29.00
C ALA A 413 10.27 12.92 -30.20
N GLU A 414 9.27 13.77 -30.43
CA GLU A 414 9.30 14.82 -31.47
C GLU A 414 10.47 15.79 -31.28
N ALA A 415 10.87 16.05 -30.03
CA ALA A 415 12.02 16.86 -29.69
C ALA A 415 13.37 16.12 -29.78
N GLY A 416 13.39 14.84 -30.17
CA GLY A 416 14.60 14.01 -30.21
C GLY A 416 15.21 13.70 -28.83
N GLY A 417 14.43 13.83 -27.75
CA GLY A 417 14.89 13.74 -26.37
C GLY A 417 14.70 12.38 -25.70
N THR A 418 14.25 11.35 -26.43
CA THR A 418 13.86 10.05 -25.86
C THR A 418 15.00 9.35 -25.13
N ASP A 419 16.21 9.32 -25.70
CA ASP A 419 17.36 8.66 -25.07
C ASP A 419 17.76 9.34 -23.76
N VAL A 420 17.69 10.68 -23.73
CA VAL A 420 17.96 11.47 -22.53
C VAL A 420 16.91 11.18 -21.45
N LEU A 421 15.64 11.03 -21.82
CA LEU A 421 14.56 10.68 -20.89
C LEU A 421 14.73 9.26 -20.34
N VAL A 422 15.00 8.27 -21.19
CA VAL A 422 15.26 6.86 -20.81
C VAL A 422 16.43 6.79 -19.84
N GLN A 423 17.54 7.46 -20.16
CA GLN A 423 18.71 7.52 -19.31
C GLN A 423 18.38 8.16 -17.95
N ARG A 424 17.65 9.27 -17.93
CA ARG A 424 17.21 9.92 -16.68
C ARG A 424 16.30 9.04 -15.83
N LEU A 425 15.35 8.33 -16.44
CA LEU A 425 14.47 7.40 -15.73
C LEU A 425 15.27 6.26 -15.11
N ARG A 426 16.24 5.69 -15.82
CA ARG A 426 17.17 4.69 -15.26
C ARG A 426 17.97 5.24 -14.10
N GLU A 427 18.48 6.46 -14.23
CA GLU A 427 19.22 7.16 -13.16
C GLU A 427 18.38 7.43 -11.91
N MET A 428 17.07 7.65 -12.08
CA MET A 428 16.10 7.78 -10.98
C MET A 428 15.65 6.44 -10.39
N GLY A 429 16.16 5.31 -10.89
CA GLY A 429 15.77 3.97 -10.46
C GLY A 429 14.43 3.49 -11.05
N MET A 430 13.91 4.16 -12.07
CA MET A 430 12.68 3.80 -12.79
C MET A 430 13.01 2.99 -14.06
N GLY A 431 13.85 1.95 -13.90
CA GLY A 431 14.38 1.16 -15.02
C GLY A 431 13.30 0.55 -15.90
N GLU A 432 12.27 -0.06 -15.31
CA GLU A 432 11.17 -0.69 -16.05
C GLU A 432 10.40 0.33 -16.91
N MET A 433 10.14 1.52 -16.37
CA MET A 433 9.49 2.59 -17.13
C MET A 433 10.39 3.10 -18.25
N ALA A 434 11.69 3.22 -17.99
CA ALA A 434 12.67 3.57 -19.00
C ALA A 434 12.73 2.52 -20.13
N ASP A 435 12.61 1.24 -19.80
CA ASP A 435 12.64 0.14 -20.76
C ASP A 435 11.39 0.14 -21.64
N LYS A 436 10.20 0.32 -21.03
CA LYS A 436 8.93 0.51 -21.76
C LYS A 436 8.99 1.71 -22.71
N ILE A 437 9.54 2.83 -22.25
CA ILE A 437 9.68 4.04 -23.07
C ILE A 437 10.72 3.85 -24.18
N GLY A 438 11.87 3.25 -23.87
CA GLY A 438 12.92 2.97 -24.84
C GLY A 438 12.45 2.00 -25.93
N ALA A 439 11.68 0.97 -25.57
CA ALA A 439 11.05 0.07 -26.53
C ALA A 439 10.07 0.81 -27.46
N ARG A 440 9.19 1.66 -26.91
CA ARG A 440 8.24 2.47 -27.69
C ARG A 440 8.92 3.48 -28.61
N GLY A 441 9.97 4.17 -28.12
CA GLY A 441 10.74 5.12 -28.91
C GLY A 441 11.38 4.46 -30.14
N ARG A 442 11.91 3.24 -29.99
CA ARG A 442 12.44 2.45 -31.12
C ARG A 442 11.37 2.08 -32.14
N ILE A 443 10.16 1.74 -31.71
CA ILE A 443 9.04 1.42 -32.61
C ILE A 443 8.62 2.67 -33.41
N MET A 444 8.49 3.83 -32.76
CA MET A 444 8.09 5.07 -33.44
C MET A 444 9.15 5.57 -34.42
N ALA A 445 10.44 5.50 -34.06
CA ALA A 445 11.53 5.86 -34.98
C ALA A 445 11.57 4.95 -36.21
N TYR A 446 11.20 3.67 -36.05
CA TYR A 446 11.17 2.71 -37.15
C TYR A 446 9.97 2.91 -38.09
N ASN A 447 8.80 3.26 -37.56
CA ASN A 447 7.59 3.52 -38.36
C ASN A 447 7.70 4.76 -39.26
N TYR A 448 8.65 5.66 -39.00
CA TYR A 448 8.88 6.83 -39.83
C TYR A 448 9.81 6.56 -41.02
N ASP A 449 10.52 5.42 -41.03
CA ASP A 449 11.67 5.18 -41.94
C ASP A 449 11.47 3.99 -42.91
N GLN A 450 10.30 3.32 -42.91
CA GLN A 450 10.03 2.20 -43.85
C GLN A 450 8.68 2.26 -44.56
N ASN A 451 8.73 2.02 -45.88
CA ASN A 451 7.59 1.59 -46.69
C ASN A 451 7.08 0.22 -46.20
N ASP A 452 5.75 0.12 -46.11
CA ASP A 452 4.95 -0.80 -45.28
C ASP A 452 4.95 -2.31 -45.66
N ASP A 453 5.91 -2.82 -46.44
CA ASP A 453 5.81 -4.18 -47.01
C ASP A 453 6.56 -5.30 -46.24
N ASP A 454 7.33 -5.00 -45.19
CA ASP A 454 8.22 -5.99 -44.52
C ASP A 454 8.00 -6.19 -43.01
N MET A 455 6.94 -5.63 -42.44
CA MET A 455 6.66 -5.77 -41.00
C MET A 455 6.26 -7.21 -40.66
N PRO A 456 6.97 -7.92 -39.74
CA PRO A 456 6.62 -9.29 -39.41
C PRO A 456 5.25 -9.35 -38.73
N THR A 457 4.35 -10.15 -39.30
CA THR A 457 3.05 -10.43 -38.69
C THR A 457 3.22 -11.31 -37.45
N ALA A 458 2.29 -11.25 -36.49
CA ALA A 458 2.26 -12.17 -35.35
C ALA A 458 2.36 -13.64 -35.78
N TYR A 459 1.72 -14.00 -36.90
CA TYR A 459 1.82 -15.31 -37.53
C TYR A 459 3.28 -15.71 -37.86
N SER A 460 4.06 -14.78 -38.42
CA SER A 460 5.47 -15.03 -38.73
C SER A 460 6.34 -15.24 -37.48
N GLY A 461 6.01 -14.55 -36.38
CA GLY A 461 6.68 -14.73 -35.09
C GLY A 461 6.38 -16.09 -34.44
N VAL A 462 5.10 -16.49 -34.41
CA VAL A 462 4.67 -17.82 -33.91
C VAL A 462 5.33 -18.94 -34.73
N LYS A 463 5.38 -18.77 -36.06
CA LYS A 463 6.00 -19.76 -36.95
C LYS A 463 7.48 -19.94 -36.65
N PHE A 464 8.20 -18.83 -36.45
CA PHE A 464 9.60 -18.88 -36.09
C PHE A 464 9.84 -19.53 -34.73
N LEU A 465 9.08 -19.16 -33.69
CA LEU A 465 9.22 -19.77 -32.37
C LEU A 465 9.02 -21.29 -32.42
N ARG A 466 8.03 -21.76 -33.18
CA ARG A 466 7.78 -23.18 -33.40
C ARG A 466 8.99 -23.88 -34.02
N GLU A 467 9.55 -23.32 -35.10
CA GLU A 467 10.72 -23.88 -35.78
C GLU A 467 11.96 -23.92 -34.89
N GLU A 468 12.18 -22.89 -34.07
CA GLU A 468 13.31 -22.84 -33.12
C GLU A 468 13.13 -23.82 -31.96
N LEU A 469 11.92 -23.92 -31.41
CA LEU A 469 11.62 -24.93 -30.39
C LEU A 469 11.79 -26.34 -30.94
N GLU A 470 11.36 -26.61 -32.17
CA GLU A 470 11.53 -27.92 -32.80
C GLU A 470 13.01 -28.32 -32.88
N LYS A 471 13.89 -27.39 -33.28
CA LYS A 471 15.35 -27.59 -33.36
C LYS A 471 16.05 -27.62 -32.00
N SER A 472 15.51 -26.96 -30.98
CA SER A 472 16.16 -26.83 -29.67
C SER A 472 16.35 -28.19 -29.00
N THR A 473 17.58 -28.48 -28.57
CA THR A 473 17.91 -29.65 -27.74
C THR A 473 17.88 -29.34 -26.25
N ASP A 474 17.66 -28.07 -25.87
CA ASP A 474 17.57 -27.66 -24.48
C ASP A 474 16.20 -28.04 -23.91
N MET A 475 16.24 -28.96 -22.95
CA MET A 475 15.07 -29.52 -22.28
C MET A 475 14.87 -28.95 -20.87
N ALA A 476 15.79 -28.12 -20.37
CA ALA A 476 15.76 -27.63 -18.99
C ALA A 476 14.51 -26.78 -18.72
N VAL A 477 14.16 -25.92 -19.67
CA VAL A 477 12.94 -25.08 -19.65
C VAL A 477 11.68 -25.92 -19.50
N PHE A 478 11.66 -27.12 -20.06
CA PHE A 478 10.48 -27.99 -20.05
C PHE A 478 10.41 -28.93 -18.82
N SER A 479 11.32 -28.79 -17.85
CA SER A 479 11.36 -29.64 -16.65
C SER A 479 10.38 -29.20 -15.56
N ALA A 480 9.69 -30.16 -14.94
CA ALA A 480 8.60 -29.87 -14.01
C ALA A 480 9.04 -29.19 -12.69
N SER A 481 10.32 -29.33 -12.31
CA SER A 481 10.88 -28.87 -11.03
C SER A 481 11.24 -27.38 -10.97
N ASN A 482 11.25 -26.67 -12.09
CA ASN A 482 11.68 -25.28 -12.14
C ASN A 482 10.45 -24.36 -12.22
N SER A 483 10.23 -23.58 -11.15
CA SER A 483 9.06 -22.70 -11.02
C SER A 483 9.24 -21.30 -11.62
N GLU A 484 10.41 -20.96 -12.16
CA GLU A 484 10.74 -19.57 -12.54
C GLU A 484 11.46 -19.42 -13.90
N ASP A 485 11.51 -20.43 -14.76
CA ASP A 485 12.26 -20.33 -16.03
C ASP A 485 11.40 -19.76 -17.18
N GLN A 486 11.89 -18.67 -17.75
CA GLN A 486 11.40 -18.01 -18.96
C GLN A 486 12.33 -18.39 -20.13
N LEU A 487 11.77 -18.82 -21.27
CA LEU A 487 12.55 -18.95 -22.50
C LEU A 487 12.32 -17.70 -23.35
N SER A 488 13.41 -16.99 -23.64
CA SER A 488 13.43 -15.86 -24.55
C SER A 488 14.16 -16.24 -25.84
N VAL A 489 13.52 -16.02 -26.99
CA VAL A 489 14.12 -16.23 -28.32
C VAL A 489 14.01 -14.94 -29.13
N LEU A 490 15.13 -14.51 -29.71
CA LEU A 490 15.17 -13.36 -30.61
C LEU A 490 14.80 -13.77 -32.03
N PHE A 491 13.71 -13.20 -32.56
CA PHE A 491 13.29 -13.33 -33.95
C PHE A 491 13.82 -12.18 -34.80
N LYS A 492 14.47 -12.52 -35.92
CA LYS A 492 15.16 -11.57 -36.84
C LYS A 492 16.09 -10.58 -36.11
N ASP A 493 16.70 -11.00 -34.99
CA ASP A 493 17.55 -10.18 -34.12
C ASP A 493 16.87 -8.91 -33.56
N LYS A 494 15.53 -8.83 -33.63
CA LYS A 494 14.78 -7.59 -33.36
C LYS A 494 13.60 -7.76 -32.40
N TYR A 495 13.05 -8.97 -32.32
CA TYR A 495 11.78 -9.21 -31.63
C TYR A 495 11.94 -10.31 -30.60
N GLU A 496 11.65 -10.01 -29.33
CA GLU A 496 11.77 -10.99 -28.25
C GLU A 496 10.47 -11.79 -28.13
N ILE A 497 10.59 -13.11 -28.20
CA ILE A 497 9.48 -14.04 -27.98
C ILE A 497 9.71 -14.71 -26.65
N ILE A 498 8.78 -14.47 -25.72
CA ILE A 498 8.86 -14.94 -24.35
C ILE A 498 7.88 -16.08 -24.16
N LEU A 499 8.39 -17.24 -23.77
CA LEU A 499 7.60 -18.37 -23.26
C LEU A 499 7.76 -18.41 -21.74
N GLU A 500 6.68 -18.13 -21.03
CA GLU A 500 6.67 -18.06 -19.56
C GLU A 500 5.75 -19.13 -18.97
N ARG A 501 6.23 -19.83 -17.94
CA ARG A 501 5.39 -20.70 -17.11
C ARG A 501 4.65 -19.85 -16.08
N THR A 502 3.34 -19.66 -16.28
CA THR A 502 2.54 -18.68 -15.51
C THR A 502 1.78 -19.27 -14.33
N GLY A 503 1.80 -20.60 -14.15
CA GLY A 503 1.13 -21.22 -13.01
C GLY A 503 1.41 -22.73 -12.84
N TYR A 504 1.28 -23.18 -11.59
CA TYR A 504 1.23 -24.59 -11.18
C TYR A 504 0.12 -24.76 -10.15
N THR A 505 -0.93 -25.51 -10.50
CA THR A 505 -2.05 -25.83 -9.60
C THR A 505 -1.81 -27.18 -8.94
N ALA A 506 -1.43 -27.15 -7.66
CA ALA A 506 -1.13 -28.35 -6.86
C ALA A 506 -2.36 -29.02 -6.21
N TYR A 507 -3.53 -28.39 -6.29
CA TYR A 507 -4.73 -28.75 -5.51
C TYR A 507 -5.78 -29.55 -6.30
N GLU A 508 -5.54 -29.83 -7.58
CA GLU A 508 -6.36 -30.75 -8.38
C GLU A 508 -5.75 -32.16 -8.36
N PRO A 509 -6.54 -33.23 -8.63
CA PRO A 509 -6.02 -34.61 -8.65
C PRO A 509 -4.92 -34.84 -9.70
N VAL A 510 -4.68 -33.86 -10.57
CA VAL A 510 -3.67 -33.87 -11.62
C VAL A 510 -3.00 -32.49 -11.66
N PRO A 511 -1.68 -32.37 -11.45
CA PRO A 511 -0.98 -31.09 -11.55
C PRO A 511 -1.03 -30.54 -12.98
N THR A 512 -1.45 -29.28 -13.14
CA THR A 512 -1.57 -28.59 -14.44
C THR A 512 -0.43 -27.58 -14.62
N ILE A 513 0.14 -27.49 -15.82
CA ILE A 513 1.16 -26.49 -16.17
C ILE A 513 0.55 -25.47 -17.13
N GLN A 514 0.58 -24.19 -16.76
CA GLN A 514 0.15 -23.10 -17.64
C GLN A 514 1.34 -22.44 -18.32
N TRP A 515 1.28 -22.33 -19.65
CA TRP A 515 2.27 -21.64 -20.47
C TRP A 515 1.62 -20.41 -21.10
N THR A 516 2.34 -19.29 -21.10
CA THR A 516 1.96 -18.06 -21.80
C THR A 516 3.02 -17.75 -22.85
N VAL A 517 2.58 -17.47 -24.09
CA VAL A 517 3.46 -17.03 -25.18
C VAL A 517 3.24 -15.54 -25.41
N THR A 518 4.23 -14.73 -25.05
CA THR A 518 4.20 -13.28 -25.23
C THR A 518 5.10 -12.89 -26.41
N LEU A 519 4.51 -12.25 -27.41
CA LEU A 519 5.22 -11.59 -28.51
C LEU A 519 5.31 -10.11 -28.20
N GLU A 520 6.45 -9.67 -27.69
CA GLU A 520 6.64 -8.29 -27.27
C GLU A 520 7.42 -7.54 -28.35
N SER A 521 6.73 -6.78 -29.23
CA SER A 521 7.37 -5.71 -30.05
C SER A 521 6.59 -5.14 -31.26
N ILE A 522 5.53 -5.76 -31.79
CA ILE A 522 4.94 -5.28 -33.07
C ILE A 522 3.51 -4.76 -32.93
N ALA A 523 2.76 -5.30 -31.99
CA ALA A 523 1.52 -4.80 -31.43
C ALA A 523 1.31 -5.72 -30.24
N THR A 524 1.07 -5.19 -29.04
CA THR A 524 0.85 -5.96 -27.78
C THR A 524 -0.27 -6.99 -27.93
N THR A 525 0.02 -8.09 -28.62
CA THR A 525 -0.88 -9.20 -28.90
C THR A 525 -0.35 -10.34 -28.08
N VAL A 526 -0.95 -10.53 -26.92
CA VAL A 526 -0.63 -11.64 -26.02
C VAL A 526 -1.43 -12.85 -26.48
N TRP A 527 -0.74 -13.92 -26.87
CA TRP A 527 -1.40 -15.16 -27.27
C TRP A 527 -1.37 -16.09 -26.06
N ARG A 528 -2.54 -16.36 -25.48
CA ARG A 528 -2.66 -17.34 -24.40
C ARG A 528 -3.17 -18.65 -24.98
N ALA A 529 -2.31 -19.67 -24.96
CA ALA A 529 -2.68 -21.04 -25.28
C ALA A 529 -2.46 -21.88 -24.02
N PHE A 530 -3.53 -22.45 -23.49
CA PHE A 530 -3.48 -23.25 -22.27
C PHE A 530 -3.35 -24.72 -22.65
N ILE A 531 -2.45 -25.44 -21.98
CA ILE A 531 -2.38 -26.89 -22.12
C ILE A 531 -2.73 -27.53 -20.78
N GLU A 532 -3.94 -28.09 -20.71
CA GLU A 532 -4.31 -28.91 -19.57
C GLU A 532 -3.81 -30.34 -19.79
N LYS A 533 -2.56 -30.60 -19.36
CA LYS A 533 -2.05 -31.96 -19.25
C LYS A 533 -1.53 -32.25 -17.84
N PRO A 534 -1.64 -33.52 -17.39
CA PRO A 534 -0.88 -33.99 -16.24
C PRO A 534 0.58 -33.61 -16.40
N SER A 535 1.09 -32.78 -15.49
CA SER A 535 2.52 -32.48 -15.41
C SER A 535 3.28 -33.80 -15.30
N THR A 536 3.96 -34.17 -16.38
CA THR A 536 4.94 -35.24 -16.35
C THR A 536 6.30 -34.61 -16.04
N SER A 537 7.13 -35.32 -15.26
CA SER A 537 8.54 -34.94 -15.09
C SER A 537 9.36 -35.07 -16.37
N ASP A 538 8.77 -35.58 -17.46
CA ASP A 538 9.39 -35.73 -18.77
C ASP A 538 9.32 -34.42 -19.59
N PRO A 539 10.48 -33.76 -19.81
CA PRO A 539 10.54 -32.54 -20.60
C PRO A 539 10.12 -32.73 -22.07
N ALA A 540 10.28 -33.92 -22.65
CA ALA A 540 9.94 -34.18 -24.05
C ALA A 540 8.43 -34.08 -24.29
N VAL A 541 7.64 -34.55 -23.32
CA VAL A 541 6.18 -34.45 -23.34
C VAL A 541 5.73 -32.99 -23.24
N ASN A 542 6.36 -32.20 -22.35
CA ASN A 542 6.06 -30.77 -22.20
C ASN A 542 6.44 -29.96 -23.45
N LYS A 543 7.61 -30.25 -24.07
CA LYS A 543 8.01 -29.65 -25.34
C LYS A 543 7.02 -29.96 -26.47
N SER A 544 6.63 -31.23 -26.62
CA SER A 544 5.64 -31.64 -27.61
C SER A 544 4.29 -30.95 -27.42
N ALA A 545 3.89 -30.72 -26.17
CA ALA A 545 2.67 -30.02 -25.83
C ALA A 545 2.72 -28.54 -26.26
N VAL A 546 3.82 -27.84 -25.97
CA VAL A 546 4.02 -26.45 -26.41
C VAL A 546 4.03 -26.31 -27.93
N LEU A 547 4.68 -27.25 -28.64
CA LEU A 547 4.66 -27.28 -30.12
C LEU A 547 3.24 -27.45 -30.67
N ALA A 548 2.42 -28.32 -30.07
CA ALA A 548 1.02 -28.49 -30.48
C ALA A 548 0.18 -27.21 -30.28
N CYS A 549 0.45 -26.44 -29.23
CA CYS A 549 -0.17 -25.12 -29.05
C CYS A 549 0.23 -24.13 -30.14
N LEU A 550 1.52 -24.07 -30.49
CA LEU A 550 1.98 -23.20 -31.56
C LEU A 550 1.38 -23.61 -32.92
N ASP A 551 1.26 -24.91 -33.18
CA ASP A 551 0.54 -25.44 -34.35
C ASP A 551 -0.91 -24.98 -34.39
N TYR A 552 -1.61 -25.01 -33.25
CA TYR A 552 -2.98 -24.50 -33.15
C TYR A 552 -3.07 -23.00 -33.47
N LEU A 553 -2.16 -22.19 -32.90
CA LEU A 553 -2.13 -20.74 -33.13
C LEU A 553 -1.84 -20.40 -34.60
N LEU A 554 -1.02 -21.20 -35.28
CA LEU A 554 -0.76 -21.06 -36.72
C LEU A 554 -1.98 -21.46 -37.57
N ALA A 555 -2.72 -22.48 -37.16
CA ALA A 555 -3.94 -22.89 -37.87
C ALA A 555 -5.11 -21.90 -37.69
N HIS A 556 -5.14 -21.14 -36.58
CA HIS A 556 -6.25 -20.24 -36.22
C HIS A 556 -5.79 -18.79 -35.98
N PRO A 557 -5.17 -18.11 -36.97
CA PRO A 557 -4.53 -16.81 -36.77
C PRO A 557 -5.50 -15.65 -36.44
N PHE A 558 -6.81 -15.87 -36.58
CA PHE A 558 -7.85 -14.84 -36.37
C PHE A 558 -8.71 -15.06 -35.10
N GLU A 559 -8.79 -16.28 -34.57
CA GLU A 559 -9.58 -16.56 -33.34
C GLU A 559 -8.87 -16.06 -32.07
N SER A 560 -7.54 -15.94 -32.13
CA SER A 560 -6.64 -15.48 -31.07
C SER A 560 -6.62 -13.98 -30.80
N ARG A 561 -7.29 -13.17 -31.64
CA ARG A 561 -7.39 -11.70 -31.43
C ARG A 561 -8.42 -11.33 -30.36
N THR A 562 -9.18 -12.31 -29.86
CA THR A 562 -10.13 -12.09 -28.77
C THR A 562 -9.45 -12.37 -27.42
N THR A 563 -9.74 -11.57 -26.40
CA THR A 563 -9.27 -11.76 -25.01
C THR A 563 -9.78 -13.05 -24.34
N LYS A 564 -10.50 -13.91 -25.08
CA LYS A 564 -10.94 -15.22 -24.60
C LYS A 564 -9.85 -16.25 -24.91
N ALA A 565 -9.51 -17.05 -23.90
CA ALA A 565 -8.63 -18.20 -24.02
C ALA A 565 -9.07 -19.10 -25.19
N ALA A 566 -8.18 -19.34 -26.15
CA ALA A 566 -8.33 -20.48 -27.04
C ALA A 566 -7.93 -21.72 -26.21
N GLN A 567 -8.90 -22.57 -25.87
CA GLN A 567 -8.61 -23.92 -25.37
C GLN A 567 -8.21 -24.76 -26.58
N ALA A 568 -6.94 -25.17 -26.64
CA ALA A 568 -6.42 -26.12 -27.62
C ALA A 568 -6.20 -27.49 -26.96
#